data_AF-A0A014N368-F1
#
_entry.id   AF-A0A014N368-F1
#
_cell.length_a   1.000
_cell.length_b   1.000
_cell.length_c   1.000
_cell.angle_alpha   90.00
_cell.angle_beta   90.00
_cell.angle_gamma   90.00
#
_symmetry.space_group_name_H-M   'P 1'
#
loop_
_entity.id
_entity.type
_entity.pdbx_description
1 polymer ?
#
loop_
_entity_poly.entity_id
_entity_poly.type
_entity_poly.pdbx_seq_one_letter_code
_entity_poly.pdbx_strand_id
1 'polypeptide(L)'
;MNETLFSLPVLEQITPCISLRQIGELPVLIIVHPAVRAAVTLQGAHLIAWQPAAEKPVIWLSEKTAWTQGKAIRGGVPVCWPWFGPAGEPAHGFARTLPWTLSAHDENDKSVMLTLMLKSDRQTLELWPHEFTLLLRFRFTDSCEIELEAHGDYEATAALHSYFCVGDIADVEVSGLNRCA
;
A
#
# COMPACT_ATOMS: atom_id res chain seq x y z
N MET A 1 -8.78 13.83 -4.80
CA MET A 1 -8.34 12.46 -5.11
C MET A 1 -7.99 12.46 -6.58
N ASN A 2 -7.02 11.66 -7.03
CA ASN A 2 -6.78 11.55 -8.46
C ASN A 2 -7.93 10.76 -9.10
N GLU A 3 -9.00 11.47 -9.50
CA GLU A 3 -10.21 10.86 -10.08
C GLU A 3 -9.90 9.99 -11.31
N THR A 4 -8.80 10.27 -12.01
CA THR A 4 -8.37 9.49 -13.18
C THR A 4 -8.07 8.04 -12.83
N LEU A 5 -7.63 7.73 -11.59
CA LEU A 5 -7.42 6.35 -11.13
C LEU A 5 -8.70 5.51 -11.22
N PHE A 6 -9.84 6.11 -10.89
CA PHE A 6 -11.12 5.41 -10.80
C PHE A 6 -11.89 5.42 -12.12
N SER A 7 -11.40 6.14 -13.12
CA SER A 7 -11.88 6.08 -14.50
C SER A 7 -11.00 5.19 -15.41
N LEU A 8 -9.92 4.59 -14.89
CA LEU A 8 -9.11 3.64 -15.65
C LEU A 8 -9.98 2.50 -16.20
N PRO A 9 -9.70 1.94 -17.38
CA PRO A 9 -10.40 0.77 -17.89
C PRO A 9 -10.28 -0.41 -16.93
N VAL A 10 -11.37 -1.15 -16.76
CA VAL A 10 -11.38 -2.41 -15.99
C VAL A 10 -10.73 -3.50 -16.86
N LEU A 11 -9.66 -4.11 -16.37
CA LEU A 11 -9.04 -5.27 -17.01
C LEU A 11 -9.72 -6.57 -16.56
N GLU A 12 -10.02 -6.66 -15.26
CA GLU A 12 -10.71 -7.79 -14.66
C GLU A 12 -11.62 -7.28 -13.54
N GLN A 13 -12.86 -7.76 -13.50
CA GLN A 13 -13.78 -7.51 -12.39
C GLN A 13 -13.67 -8.69 -11.42
N ILE A 14 -13.15 -8.46 -10.22
CA ILE A 14 -12.90 -9.53 -9.23
C ILE A 14 -14.16 -9.78 -8.40
N THR A 15 -14.78 -8.70 -7.93
CA THR A 15 -16.06 -8.68 -7.21
C THR A 15 -16.85 -7.46 -7.66
N PRO A 16 -18.11 -7.25 -7.23
CA PRO A 16 -18.81 -5.99 -7.49
C PRO A 16 -18.04 -4.73 -7.07
N CYS A 17 -17.31 -4.75 -5.95
CA CYS A 17 -16.59 -3.56 -5.47
C CYS A 17 -15.10 -3.53 -5.83
N ILE A 18 -14.49 -4.64 -6.26
CA ILE A 18 -13.05 -4.75 -6.54
C ILE A 18 -12.82 -5.04 -8.03
N SER A 19 -12.01 -4.19 -8.67
CA SER A 19 -11.56 -4.38 -10.05
C SER A 19 -10.05 -4.29 -10.16
N LEU A 20 -9.45 -5.13 -11.00
CA LEU A 20 -8.06 -4.99 -11.42
C LEU A 20 -8.00 -4.06 -12.63
N ARG A 21 -7.12 -3.07 -12.55
CA ARG A 21 -6.84 -2.09 -13.60
C ARG A 21 -5.34 -1.90 -13.75
N GLN A 22 -4.94 -0.99 -14.62
CA GLN A 22 -3.54 -0.71 -14.92
C GLN A 22 -3.27 0.79 -14.91
N ILE A 23 -2.22 1.21 -14.19
CA ILE A 23 -1.67 2.57 -14.28
C ILE A 23 -0.18 2.50 -14.64
N GLY A 24 0.16 3.03 -15.81
CA GLY A 24 1.50 2.83 -16.39
C GLY A 24 1.83 1.34 -16.51
N GLU A 25 2.93 0.91 -15.91
CA GLU A 25 3.38 -0.49 -15.85
C GLU A 25 2.84 -1.26 -14.64
N LEU A 26 2.09 -0.60 -13.73
CA LEU A 26 1.65 -1.21 -12.48
C LEU A 26 0.18 -1.68 -12.51
N PRO A 27 -0.09 -2.96 -12.24
CA PRO A 27 -1.43 -3.42 -11.91
C PRO A 27 -1.91 -2.81 -10.60
N VAL A 28 -3.16 -2.38 -10.57
CA VAL A 28 -3.78 -1.70 -9.44
C VAL A 28 -5.17 -2.26 -9.16
N LEU A 29 -5.39 -2.64 -7.90
CA LEU A 29 -6.71 -2.97 -7.38
C LEU A 29 -7.44 -1.66 -7.08
N ILE A 30 -8.58 -1.47 -7.72
CA ILE A 30 -9.47 -0.32 -7.50
C ILE A 30 -10.70 -0.80 -6.74
N ILE A 31 -10.94 -0.17 -5.58
CA ILE A 31 -12.05 -0.43 -4.69
C ILE A 31 -13.05 0.71 -4.82
N VAL A 32 -14.27 0.39 -5.24
CA VAL A 32 -15.41 1.30 -5.28
C VAL A 32 -16.55 0.66 -4.50
N HIS A 33 -16.72 1.09 -3.26
CA HIS A 33 -17.75 0.63 -2.34
C HIS A 33 -18.58 1.85 -1.87
N PRO A 34 -19.88 1.72 -1.58
CA PRO A 34 -20.71 2.86 -1.14
C PRO A 34 -20.14 3.65 0.03
N ALA A 35 -19.43 2.98 0.94
CA ALA A 35 -18.80 3.60 2.11
C ALA A 35 -17.36 4.11 1.87
N VAL A 36 -16.67 3.69 0.80
CA VAL A 36 -15.23 3.98 0.64
C VAL A 36 -14.73 3.80 -0.80
N ARG A 37 -13.78 4.64 -1.20
CA ARG A 37 -12.96 4.47 -2.39
C ARG A 37 -11.50 4.26 -1.97
N ALA A 38 -10.84 3.28 -2.58
CA ALA A 38 -9.42 3.02 -2.36
C ALA A 38 -8.73 2.49 -3.62
N ALA A 39 -7.40 2.58 -3.65
CA ALA A 39 -6.58 2.01 -4.71
C ALA A 39 -5.27 1.45 -4.14
N VAL A 40 -4.95 0.19 -4.47
CA VAL A 40 -3.77 -0.53 -3.99
C VAL A 40 -3.01 -1.10 -5.18
N THR A 41 -1.75 -0.72 -5.40
CA THR A 41 -0.94 -1.35 -6.45
C THR A 41 -0.45 -2.72 -6.01
N LEU A 42 -0.43 -3.69 -6.93
CA LEU A 42 0.16 -4.99 -6.64
C LEU A 42 1.65 -4.87 -6.35
N GLN A 43 2.35 -3.96 -7.03
CA GLN A 43 3.69 -3.58 -6.61
C GLN A 43 3.66 -2.95 -5.22
N GLY A 44 4.44 -3.52 -4.31
CA GLY A 44 4.59 -3.05 -2.93
C GLY A 44 3.37 -3.25 -2.03
N ALA A 45 2.30 -3.90 -2.53
CA ALA A 45 0.99 -3.87 -1.90
C ALA A 45 0.62 -2.44 -1.44
N HIS A 46 0.89 -1.47 -2.31
CA HIS A 46 1.03 -0.06 -1.91
C HIS A 46 -0.33 0.64 -1.97
N LEU A 47 -0.87 1.05 -0.83
CA LEU A 47 -2.07 1.88 -0.77
C LEU A 47 -1.75 3.28 -1.33
N ILE A 48 -2.27 3.62 -2.50
CA ILE A 48 -2.00 4.89 -3.18
C ILE A 48 -3.16 5.89 -3.09
N ALA A 49 -4.35 5.43 -2.69
CA ALA A 49 -5.51 6.28 -2.46
C ALA A 49 -6.45 5.63 -1.42
N TRP A 50 -7.00 6.44 -0.51
CA TRP A 50 -8.10 6.06 0.36
C TRP A 50 -8.95 7.30 0.69
N GLN A 51 -10.27 7.14 0.60
CA GLN A 51 -11.27 8.16 0.90
C GLN A 51 -12.55 7.48 1.38
N PRO A 52 -12.90 7.62 2.66
CA PRO A 52 -14.24 7.33 3.15
C PRO A 52 -15.31 8.15 2.42
N ALA A 53 -16.53 7.64 2.38
CA ALA A 53 -17.66 8.34 1.80
C ALA A 53 -17.85 9.71 2.48
N ALA A 54 -18.16 10.73 1.68
CA ALA A 54 -18.34 12.13 2.10
C ALA A 54 -17.10 12.84 2.70
N GLU A 55 -15.96 12.15 2.83
CA GLU A 55 -14.72 12.74 3.34
C GLU A 55 -13.81 13.24 2.22
N LYS A 56 -12.84 14.08 2.60
CA LYS A 56 -11.72 14.44 1.71
C LYS A 56 -10.76 13.25 1.54
N PRO A 57 -9.98 13.22 0.45
CA PRO A 57 -8.94 12.19 0.29
C PRO A 57 -7.93 12.26 1.44
N VAL A 58 -7.66 11.13 2.08
CA VAL A 58 -6.82 11.07 3.28
C VAL A 58 -5.35 10.82 2.94
N ILE A 59 -5.10 10.04 1.89
CA ILE A 59 -3.74 9.64 1.47
C ILE A 59 -3.24 10.59 0.38
N TRP A 60 -2.06 11.17 0.62
CA TRP A 60 -1.36 12.01 -0.35
C TRP A 60 -0.55 11.15 -1.31
N LEU A 61 -0.52 11.54 -2.58
CA LEU A 61 0.23 10.89 -3.63
C LEU A 61 0.90 11.95 -4.51
N SER A 62 2.17 11.77 -4.84
CA SER A 62 2.88 12.68 -5.73
C SER A 62 2.35 12.59 -7.16
N GLU A 63 1.99 13.72 -7.76
CA GLU A 63 1.62 13.81 -9.18
C GLU A 63 2.77 13.43 -10.13
N LYS A 64 4.00 13.48 -9.62
CA LYS A 64 5.23 13.14 -10.37
C LYS A 64 5.75 11.74 -10.08
N THR A 65 5.01 10.91 -9.35
CA THR A 65 5.45 9.53 -9.10
C THR A 65 5.55 8.76 -10.41
N ALA A 66 6.59 7.94 -10.55
CA ALA A 66 6.72 7.06 -11.70
C ALA A 66 5.82 5.84 -11.52
N TRP A 67 5.10 5.46 -12.57
CA TRP A 67 4.30 4.24 -12.64
C TRP A 67 5.08 3.16 -13.40
N THR A 68 6.30 2.85 -12.92
CA THR A 68 7.26 1.93 -13.54
C THR A 68 7.52 0.74 -12.63
N GLN A 69 7.60 -0.46 -13.20
CA GLN A 69 7.92 -1.67 -12.47
C GLN A 69 9.29 -1.56 -11.79
N GLY A 70 9.39 -2.02 -10.54
CA GLY A 70 10.61 -1.99 -9.74
C GLY A 70 10.99 -0.61 -9.17
N LYS A 71 10.28 0.47 -9.51
CA LYS A 71 10.54 1.81 -8.95
C LYS A 71 9.58 2.13 -7.81
N ALA A 72 10.12 2.60 -6.69
CA ALA A 72 9.32 2.98 -5.53
C ALA A 72 8.34 4.13 -5.87
N ILE A 73 7.08 3.97 -5.44
CA ILE A 73 6.04 4.99 -5.59
C ILE A 73 6.21 6.06 -4.51
N ARG A 74 6.08 7.33 -4.89
CA ARG A 74 6.18 8.49 -3.98
C ARG A 74 4.80 8.93 -3.49
N GLY A 75 4.58 8.82 -2.18
CA GLY A 75 3.28 9.02 -1.53
C GLY A 75 2.62 7.69 -1.20
N GLY A 76 1.34 7.69 -0.86
CA GLY A 76 0.64 6.48 -0.45
C GLY A 76 1.04 6.00 0.94
N VAL A 77 1.03 4.67 1.12
CA VAL A 77 1.57 3.97 2.28
C VAL A 77 2.59 2.93 1.79
N PRO A 78 3.86 3.32 1.53
CA PRO A 78 4.92 2.39 1.21
C PRO A 78 5.19 1.44 2.39
N VAL A 79 5.39 0.15 2.09
CA VAL A 79 5.88 -0.84 3.05
C VAL A 79 7.41 -0.82 3.07
N CYS A 80 8.00 -0.37 4.18
CA CYS A 80 9.44 -0.46 4.41
C CYS A 80 9.76 -1.80 5.08
N TRP A 81 10.44 -2.71 4.37
CA TRP A 81 10.81 -4.03 4.88
C TRP A 81 11.85 -4.69 3.93
N PRO A 82 12.87 -5.43 4.44
CA PRO A 82 13.10 -5.84 5.84
C PRO A 82 13.95 -4.87 6.67
N TRP A 83 14.26 -3.69 6.13
CA TRP A 83 14.91 -2.63 6.88
C TRP A 83 14.25 -1.27 6.67
N PHE A 84 14.34 -0.41 7.69
CA PHE A 84 13.91 0.98 7.62
C PHE A 84 15.09 1.92 7.33
N GLY A 85 14.86 2.95 6.51
CA GLY A 85 15.86 3.96 6.20
C GLY A 85 17.05 3.38 5.42
N PRO A 86 18.26 3.95 5.57
CA PRO A 86 19.46 3.56 4.82
C PRO A 86 20.20 2.35 5.42
N ALA A 87 19.55 1.54 6.26
CA ALA A 87 20.17 0.39 6.93
C ALA A 87 20.55 -0.76 5.97
N GLY A 88 20.10 -0.71 4.73
CA GLY A 88 20.50 -1.59 3.64
C GLY A 88 20.18 -0.94 2.29
N GLU A 89 20.61 -1.57 1.19
CA GLU A 89 20.38 -1.07 -0.16
C GLU A 89 19.43 -1.98 -0.95
N PRO A 90 18.35 -1.44 -1.55
CA PRO A 90 17.96 -0.04 -1.54
C PRO A 90 17.43 0.42 -0.17
N ALA A 91 17.49 1.73 0.12
CA ALA A 91 16.86 2.30 1.32
C ALA A 91 15.40 1.85 1.47
N HIS A 92 14.97 1.60 2.70
CA HIS A 92 13.65 1.06 3.08
C HIS A 92 13.33 -0.35 2.57
N GLY A 93 14.35 -1.12 2.18
CA GLY A 93 14.19 -2.47 1.70
C GLY A 93 13.53 -2.58 0.33
N PHE A 94 13.19 -3.80 -0.03
CA PHE A 94 12.74 -4.17 -1.37
C PHE A 94 11.25 -4.49 -1.45
N ALA A 95 10.55 -4.66 -0.31
CA ALA A 95 9.14 -5.03 -0.29
C ALA A 95 8.25 -4.10 -1.13
N ARG A 96 8.51 -2.78 -1.08
CA ARG A 96 7.76 -1.74 -1.82
C ARG A 96 7.97 -1.72 -3.34
N THR A 97 8.94 -2.45 -3.87
CA THR A 97 9.27 -2.46 -5.32
C THR A 97 8.97 -3.79 -5.99
N LEU A 98 8.65 -4.84 -5.23
CA LEU A 98 8.32 -6.15 -5.77
C LEU A 98 6.81 -6.29 -5.98
N PRO A 99 6.37 -7.12 -6.94
CA PRO A 99 4.96 -7.45 -7.11
C PRO A 99 4.49 -8.40 -5.99
N TRP A 100 3.35 -8.07 -5.39
CA TRP A 100 2.63 -8.90 -4.43
C TRP A 100 1.43 -9.55 -5.12
N THR A 101 1.00 -10.69 -4.59
CA THR A 101 -0.17 -11.42 -5.09
C THR A 101 -1.37 -11.16 -4.19
N LEU A 102 -2.53 -10.82 -4.76
CA LEU A 102 -3.79 -10.85 -4.02
C LEU A 102 -4.14 -12.30 -3.66
N SER A 103 -3.93 -12.69 -2.40
CA SER A 103 -4.12 -14.09 -1.96
C SER A 103 -5.50 -14.35 -1.37
N ALA A 104 -6.19 -13.31 -0.88
CA ALA A 104 -7.56 -13.39 -0.42
C ALA A 104 -8.23 -12.01 -0.48
N HIS A 105 -9.55 -12.00 -0.62
CA HIS A 105 -10.38 -10.81 -0.49
C HIS A 105 -11.76 -11.19 0.03
N ASP A 106 -12.45 -10.24 0.64
CA ASP A 106 -13.84 -10.37 1.06
C ASP A 106 -14.55 -9.01 0.99
N GLU A 107 -15.86 -9.01 0.77
CA GLU A 107 -16.65 -7.79 0.80
C GLU A 107 -18.08 -8.02 1.31
N ASN A 108 -18.60 -7.01 1.99
CA ASN A 108 -19.99 -6.92 2.41
C ASN A 108 -20.42 -5.45 2.43
N ASP A 109 -21.67 -5.18 2.77
CA ASP A 109 -22.27 -3.84 2.78
C ASP A 109 -21.52 -2.78 3.64
N LYS A 110 -20.61 -3.22 4.52
CA LYS A 110 -19.88 -2.34 5.45
C LYS A 110 -18.38 -2.27 5.19
N SER A 111 -17.80 -3.23 4.48
CA SER A 111 -16.34 -3.34 4.40
C SER A 111 -15.85 -4.07 3.17
N VAL A 112 -14.68 -3.65 2.69
CA VAL A 112 -13.86 -4.40 1.73
C VAL A 112 -12.55 -4.80 2.39
N MET A 113 -12.17 -6.08 2.29
CA MET A 113 -10.93 -6.62 2.85
C MET A 113 -10.05 -7.19 1.75
N LEU A 114 -8.75 -6.93 1.82
CA LEU A 114 -7.75 -7.50 0.92
C LEU A 114 -6.63 -8.13 1.74
N THR A 115 -6.09 -9.25 1.28
CA THR A 115 -4.82 -9.81 1.74
C THR A 115 -3.87 -9.96 0.56
N LEU A 116 -2.76 -9.23 0.59
CA LEU A 116 -1.69 -9.36 -0.39
C LEU A 116 -0.51 -10.10 0.23
N MET A 117 0.16 -10.92 -0.58
CA MET A 117 1.24 -11.79 -0.13
C MET A 117 2.51 -11.58 -0.96
N LEU A 118 3.65 -11.55 -0.28
CA LEU A 118 4.99 -11.60 -0.88
C LEU A 118 5.77 -12.74 -0.23
N LYS A 119 6.46 -13.56 -1.04
CA LYS A 119 7.33 -14.64 -0.54
C LYS A 119 8.75 -14.41 -1.00
N SER A 120 9.70 -14.96 -0.25
CA SER A 120 11.07 -15.08 -0.72
C SER A 120 11.14 -15.90 -2.01
N ASP A 121 12.05 -15.49 -2.89
CA ASP A 121 12.40 -16.12 -4.16
C ASP A 121 13.92 -16.04 -4.35
N ARG A 122 14.43 -16.56 -5.48
CA ARG A 122 15.88 -16.54 -5.74
C ARG A 122 16.48 -15.13 -5.69
N GLN A 123 15.78 -14.12 -6.21
CA GLN A 123 16.30 -12.75 -6.30
C GLN A 123 16.36 -12.08 -4.93
N THR A 124 15.31 -12.25 -4.12
CA THR A 124 15.27 -11.71 -2.75
C THR A 124 16.25 -12.41 -1.83
N LEU A 125 16.45 -13.73 -1.98
CA LEU A 125 17.46 -14.48 -1.24
C LEU A 125 18.90 -14.07 -1.57
N GLU A 126 19.15 -13.57 -2.79
CA GLU A 126 20.44 -12.99 -3.17
C GLU A 126 20.70 -11.63 -2.48
N LEU A 127 19.64 -10.85 -2.23
CA LEU A 127 19.74 -9.55 -1.54
C LEU A 127 19.76 -9.71 -0.02
N TRP A 128 18.98 -10.65 0.50
CA TRP A 128 18.78 -10.86 1.93
C TRP A 128 18.48 -12.36 2.15
N PRO A 129 19.45 -13.15 2.67
CA PRO A 129 19.43 -14.62 2.60
C PRO A 129 18.56 -15.25 3.69
N HIS A 130 17.30 -14.81 3.79
CA HIS A 130 16.30 -15.34 4.70
C HIS A 130 15.03 -15.70 3.94
N GLU A 131 14.48 -16.88 4.22
CA GLU A 131 13.15 -17.24 3.74
C GLU A 131 12.10 -16.42 4.49
N PHE A 132 11.10 -15.93 3.76
CA PHE A 132 10.02 -15.16 4.36
C PHE A 132 8.69 -15.34 3.65
N THR A 133 7.61 -15.09 4.38
CA THR A 133 6.29 -14.80 3.81
C THR A 133 5.75 -13.55 4.51
N LEU A 134 5.46 -12.51 3.72
CA LEU A 134 4.75 -11.32 4.18
C LEU A 134 3.28 -11.41 3.79
N LEU A 135 2.43 -10.97 4.70
CA LEU A 135 1.02 -10.71 4.47
C LEU A 135 0.75 -9.24 4.78
N LEU A 136 0.17 -8.52 3.82
CA LEU A 136 -0.36 -7.18 4.02
C LEU A 136 -1.87 -7.23 3.93
N ARG A 137 -2.55 -7.01 5.07
CA ARG A 137 -4.00 -7.01 5.15
C ARG A 137 -4.53 -5.59 5.20
N PHE A 138 -5.54 -5.34 4.39
CA PHE A 138 -6.31 -4.11 4.39
C PHE A 138 -7.73 -4.40 4.82
N ARG A 139 -8.29 -3.54 5.66
CA ARG A 139 -9.73 -3.45 5.91
C ARG A 139 -10.17 -2.02 5.70
N PHE A 140 -11.02 -1.82 4.70
CA PHE A 140 -11.58 -0.52 4.34
C PHE A 140 -13.03 -0.45 4.81
N THR A 141 -13.29 0.47 5.73
CA THR A 141 -14.63 0.92 6.16
C THR A 141 -14.68 2.45 6.03
N ASP A 142 -15.44 3.12 6.90
CA ASP A 142 -15.19 4.51 7.31
C ASP A 142 -13.80 4.76 7.94
N SER A 143 -13.07 3.69 8.27
CA SER A 143 -11.69 3.67 8.72
C SER A 143 -10.81 2.85 7.76
N CYS A 144 -9.49 2.94 7.91
CA CYS A 144 -8.54 2.13 7.16
C CYS A 144 -7.58 1.46 8.13
N GLU A 145 -7.68 0.14 8.21
CA GLU A 145 -6.75 -0.70 8.95
C GLU A 145 -5.75 -1.31 7.95
N ILE A 146 -4.46 -1.25 8.31
CA ILE A 146 -3.36 -1.85 7.55
C ILE A 146 -2.52 -2.67 8.53
N GLU A 147 -2.40 -3.96 8.27
CA GLU A 147 -1.62 -4.88 9.08
C GLU A 147 -0.54 -5.53 8.21
N LEU A 148 0.72 -5.42 8.65
CA LEU A 148 1.84 -6.14 8.07
C LEU A 148 2.23 -7.29 9.01
N GLU A 149 2.09 -8.51 8.52
CA GLU A 149 2.53 -9.73 9.21
C GLU A 149 3.71 -10.35 8.45
N ALA A 150 4.75 -10.76 9.18
CA ALA A 150 5.96 -11.31 8.62
C ALA A 150 6.27 -12.67 9.27
N HIS A 151 6.40 -13.71 8.44
CA HIS A 151 6.75 -15.06 8.86
C HIS A 151 8.15 -15.42 8.39
N GLY A 152 8.92 -16.08 9.26
CA GLY A 152 10.24 -16.64 9.00
C GLY A 152 11.14 -16.57 10.24
N ASP A 153 12.42 -16.87 10.07
CA ASP A 153 13.43 -16.86 11.14
C ASP A 153 14.52 -15.83 10.81
N TYR A 154 14.33 -14.61 11.32
CA TYR A 154 15.18 -13.44 11.05
C TYR A 154 14.89 -12.29 12.01
N GLU A 155 15.77 -11.30 12.00
CA GLU A 155 15.51 -9.97 12.54
C GLU A 155 15.26 -8.98 11.39
N ALA A 156 14.23 -8.15 11.52
CA ALA A 156 13.88 -7.13 10.54
C ALA A 156 13.39 -5.86 11.24
N THR A 157 13.52 -4.72 10.56
CA THR A 157 12.83 -3.48 10.94
C THR A 157 11.80 -3.15 9.88
N ALA A 158 10.67 -2.58 10.31
CA ALA A 158 9.53 -2.33 9.43
C ALA A 158 8.90 -0.96 9.67
N ALA A 159 8.28 -0.41 8.63
CA ALA A 159 7.41 0.75 8.76
C ALA A 159 6.29 0.74 7.70
N LEU A 160 5.12 1.24 8.09
CA LEU A 160 4.08 1.69 7.17
C LEU A 160 4.26 3.20 6.98
N HIS A 161 4.86 3.61 5.86
CA HIS A 161 5.37 4.97 5.68
C HIS A 161 4.30 5.94 5.15
N SER A 162 3.18 6.04 5.84
CA SER A 162 1.99 6.79 5.39
C SER A 162 2.27 8.26 5.07
N TYR A 163 1.80 8.72 3.91
CA TYR A 163 1.76 10.12 3.52
C TYR A 163 0.32 10.63 3.64
N PHE A 164 0.06 11.49 4.62
CA PHE A 164 -1.26 12.09 4.82
C PHE A 164 -1.45 13.35 3.98
N CYS A 165 -2.63 13.47 3.40
CA CYS A 165 -3.07 14.67 2.70
C CYS A 165 -3.45 15.73 3.74
N VAL A 166 -2.77 16.87 3.69
CA VAL A 166 -3.02 18.04 4.55
C VAL A 166 -3.26 19.27 3.68
N GLY A 167 -3.91 20.29 4.25
CA GLY A 167 -4.19 21.55 3.54
C GLY A 167 -2.92 22.38 3.34
N ASP A 168 -2.46 23.03 4.40
CA ASP A 168 -1.18 23.74 4.46
C ASP A 168 -0.34 23.15 5.59
N ILE A 169 0.89 22.76 5.31
CA ILE A 169 1.81 22.19 6.32
C ILE A 169 2.12 23.20 7.43
N ALA A 170 2.02 24.50 7.16
CA ALA A 170 2.23 25.55 8.15
C ALA A 170 1.18 25.54 9.28
N ASP A 171 -0.02 25.00 9.00
CA ASP A 171 -1.15 24.95 9.94
C ASP A 171 -1.33 23.54 10.57
N VAL A 172 -0.38 22.63 10.36
CA VAL A 172 -0.47 21.24 10.84
C VAL A 172 0.25 21.07 12.17
N GLU A 173 -0.45 20.49 13.14
CA GLU A 173 0.12 20.02 14.40
C GLU A 173 -0.09 18.51 14.56
N VAL A 174 0.93 17.81 15.07
CA VAL A 174 0.82 16.39 15.43
C VAL A 174 0.96 16.27 16.94
N SER A 175 -0.10 15.83 17.60
CA SER A 175 -0.14 15.56 19.04
C SER A 175 -0.07 14.05 19.33
N GLY A 176 0.08 13.66 20.60
CA GLY A 176 0.15 12.25 21.00
C GLY A 176 1.50 11.56 20.76
N LEU A 177 2.48 12.29 20.22
CA LEU A 177 3.88 11.88 20.20
C LEU A 177 4.47 12.11 21.60
N ASN A 178 4.44 11.10 22.47
CA ASN A 178 5.20 11.17 23.72
C ASN A 178 6.67 11.46 23.36
N ARG A 179 7.30 12.40 24.07
CA ARG A 179 8.72 12.71 23.87
C ARG A 179 9.51 11.41 24.07
N CYS A 180 10.05 10.83 23.01
CA CYS A 180 11.03 9.76 23.12
C CYS A 180 12.24 10.34 23.87
N ALA A 181 12.44 9.90 25.11
CA ALA A 181 13.64 10.19 25.89
C ALA A 181 14.80 9.33 25.39
#